data_AF-A0A820MVK2-F1
#
_entry.id   AF-A0A820MVK2-F1
#
_cell.length_a   1.000
_cell.length_b   1.000
_cell.length_c   1.000
_cell.angle_alpha   90.00
_cell.angle_beta   90.00
_cell.angle_gamma   90.00
#
_symmetry.space_group_name_H-M   'P 1'
#
loop_
_entity.id
_entity.type
_entity.pdbx_description
1 polymer ?
#
loop_
_entity_poly.entity_id
_entity_poly.type
_entity_poly.pdbx_seq_one_letter_code
_entity_poly.pdbx_strand_id
1 'polypeptide(L)'
;PKKNTNAHLTPASLVSQAQKTTSTIKDANSTPIKKPSTVNSKDIWQIDEVPNNNVKTHDEVDQRPQPEYEMHYKQRITTEDVFLQMGNKNPSSASCEDLVVSYYTTSNNTSQL
;
A
#
# COMPACT_ATOMS: atom_id res chain seq x y z
N PRO A 1 22.08 -15.94 -59.13
CA PRO A 1 22.36 -16.48 -57.77
C PRO A 1 22.71 -15.37 -56.76
N LYS A 2 21.72 -14.89 -55.99
CA LYS A 2 21.94 -13.90 -54.92
C LYS A 2 22.14 -14.63 -53.60
N LYS A 3 23.34 -14.56 -53.02
CA LYS A 3 23.67 -15.17 -51.72
C LYS A 3 23.07 -14.29 -50.61
N ASN A 4 22.23 -14.86 -49.76
CA ASN A 4 21.73 -14.19 -48.56
C ASN A 4 22.75 -14.35 -47.43
N THR A 5 23.52 -13.31 -47.14
CA THR A 5 24.39 -13.28 -45.97
C THR A 5 23.60 -12.74 -44.78
N ASN A 6 23.16 -13.62 -43.90
CA ASN A 6 22.63 -13.21 -42.59
C ASN A 6 23.80 -12.68 -41.75
N ALA A 7 23.69 -11.43 -41.27
CA ALA A 7 24.73 -10.80 -40.48
C ALA A 7 24.82 -11.48 -39.10
N HIS A 8 25.96 -12.10 -38.81
CA HIS A 8 26.27 -12.70 -37.52
C HIS A 8 26.63 -11.59 -36.53
N LEU A 9 25.64 -11.13 -35.76
CA LEU A 9 25.82 -10.08 -34.76
C LEU A 9 26.51 -10.69 -33.53
N THR A 10 27.69 -10.15 -33.18
CA THR A 10 28.37 -10.47 -31.93
C THR A 10 28.18 -9.34 -30.92
N PRO A 11 28.26 -9.61 -29.61
CA PRO A 11 28.08 -8.58 -28.59
C PRO A 11 29.02 -7.37 -28.73
N ALA A 12 30.20 -7.57 -29.33
CA ALA A 12 31.19 -6.52 -29.56
C ALA A 12 30.75 -5.46 -30.59
N SER A 13 29.79 -5.76 -31.46
CA SER A 13 29.33 -4.84 -32.51
C SER A 13 28.46 -3.69 -31.98
N LEU A 14 28.01 -3.75 -30.72
CA LEU A 14 27.26 -2.67 -30.07
C LEU A 14 28.16 -1.48 -29.67
N VAL A 15 29.46 -1.71 -29.52
CA VAL A 15 30.40 -0.74 -28.94
C VAL A 15 31.42 -0.29 -29.98
N SER A 16 30.95 0.23 -31.12
CA SER A 16 31.74 1.22 -31.86
C SER A 16 30.92 1.89 -32.95
N GLN A 17 30.53 3.14 -32.69
CA GLN A 17 30.65 4.24 -33.65
C GLN A 17 30.44 5.56 -32.90
N ALA A 18 31.55 6.12 -32.44
CA ALA A 18 31.63 7.56 -32.22
C ALA A 18 31.83 8.22 -33.59
N GLN A 19 30.84 9.00 -34.06
CA GLN A 19 31.00 10.30 -34.76
C GLN A 19 29.68 10.77 -35.42
N LYS A 20 29.01 11.70 -34.73
CA LYS A 20 28.36 12.95 -35.20
C LYS A 20 27.95 13.08 -36.69
N THR A 21 26.65 13.06 -36.99
CA THR A 21 26.03 13.81 -38.10
C THR A 21 24.57 14.21 -37.81
N THR A 22 24.26 15.47 -38.04
CA THR A 22 22.91 16.07 -38.01
C THR A 22 22.02 15.45 -39.09
N SER A 23 20.85 14.91 -38.73
CA SER A 23 19.68 14.85 -39.63
C SER A 23 18.39 14.59 -38.85
N THR A 24 17.40 15.43 -39.14
CA THR A 24 16.02 15.38 -38.68
C THR A 24 15.38 14.02 -38.94
N ILE A 25 14.92 13.34 -37.88
CA ILE A 25 13.90 12.29 -37.96
C ILE A 25 12.86 12.57 -36.87
N LYS A 26 11.64 12.85 -37.33
CA LYS A 26 10.43 12.91 -36.50
C LYS A 26 10.00 11.48 -36.25
N ASP A 27 10.28 10.95 -35.07
CA ASP A 27 9.58 9.78 -34.55
C ASP A 27 9.03 10.11 -33.17
N ALA A 28 7.70 10.23 -33.15
CA ALA A 28 6.89 10.47 -31.98
C ALA A 28 6.78 9.17 -31.18
N ASN A 29 7.60 9.01 -30.15
CA ASN A 29 7.14 8.75 -28.78
C ASN A 29 8.37 8.72 -27.84
N SER A 30 8.98 9.89 -27.63
CA SER A 30 9.93 10.08 -26.54
C SER A 30 9.13 10.06 -25.24
N THR A 31 9.12 8.94 -24.53
CA THR A 31 8.73 8.94 -23.12
C THR A 31 9.74 9.84 -22.41
N PRO A 32 9.33 11.00 -21.85
CA PRO A 32 10.30 11.89 -21.24
C PRO A 32 10.86 11.19 -20.01
N ILE A 33 12.16 10.89 -20.03
CA ILE A 33 12.91 10.58 -18.80
C ILE A 33 12.77 11.83 -17.93
N LYS A 34 11.86 11.79 -16.95
CA LYS A 34 11.72 12.85 -15.95
C LYS A 34 13.06 12.96 -15.24
N LYS A 35 13.69 14.14 -15.31
CA LYS A 35 14.83 14.51 -14.46
C LYS A 35 14.47 14.22 -13.00
N PRO A 36 15.39 13.72 -12.16
CA PRO A 36 15.16 13.71 -10.73
C PRO A 36 14.94 15.17 -10.30
N SER A 37 13.70 15.49 -9.91
CA SER A 37 13.43 16.69 -9.12
C SER A 37 14.37 16.65 -7.92
N THR A 38 14.88 17.81 -7.50
CA THR A 38 15.76 17.90 -6.33
C THR A 38 15.01 17.39 -5.11
N VAL A 39 15.17 16.09 -4.84
CA VAL A 39 14.64 15.40 -3.67
C VAL A 39 15.46 15.89 -2.50
N ASN A 40 14.82 16.51 -1.50
CA ASN A 40 15.44 16.62 -0.19
C ASN A 40 15.85 15.21 0.22
N SER A 41 17.15 14.94 0.40
CA SER A 41 17.65 13.58 0.67
C SER A 41 17.18 12.96 1.99
N LYS A 42 16.28 13.64 2.72
CA LYS A 42 15.63 13.17 3.94
C LYS A 42 14.16 12.79 3.74
N ASP A 43 13.56 13.13 2.61
CA ASP A 43 12.19 12.73 2.30
C ASP A 43 12.20 11.33 1.72
N ILE A 44 11.54 10.39 2.42
CA ILE A 44 11.41 8.98 2.00
C ILE A 44 10.45 8.85 0.82
N TRP A 45 9.47 9.75 0.68
CA TRP A 45 8.43 9.72 -0.35
C TRP A 45 8.40 11.04 -1.14
N GLN A 46 8.30 10.94 -2.46
CA GLN A 46 8.01 12.11 -3.29
C GLN A 46 6.53 12.49 -3.23
N ILE A 47 6.21 13.77 -3.40
CA ILE A 47 4.80 14.24 -3.43
C ILE A 47 3.96 13.49 -4.48
N ASP A 48 4.59 13.13 -5.62
CA ASP A 48 3.95 12.39 -6.71
C ASP A 48 3.80 10.88 -6.40
N GLU A 49 4.53 10.36 -5.41
CA GLU A 49 4.47 8.95 -4.97
C GLU A 49 3.41 8.72 -3.89
N VAL A 50 3.00 9.77 -3.18
CA VAL A 50 1.89 9.70 -2.24
C VAL A 50 0.60 9.85 -3.04
N PRO A 51 -0.29 8.83 -3.07
CA PRO A 51 -1.55 8.95 -3.81
C PRO A 51 -2.32 10.17 -3.32
N ASN A 52 -2.64 11.08 -4.23
CA ASN A 52 -3.44 12.25 -3.95
C ASN A 52 -4.82 11.80 -3.42
N ASN A 53 -5.00 11.95 -2.11
CA ASN A 53 -6.27 12.17 -1.42
C ASN A 53 -7.48 11.28 -1.76
N ASN A 54 -7.25 10.01 -2.09
CA ASN A 54 -8.27 8.96 -1.98
C ASN A 54 -7.62 7.71 -1.41
N VAL A 55 -7.24 7.75 -0.13
CA VAL A 55 -7.16 6.52 0.66
C VAL A 55 -8.58 5.99 0.70
N LYS A 56 -8.96 5.24 -0.33
CA LYS A 56 -10.05 4.30 -0.26
C LYS A 56 -9.89 3.60 1.08
N THR A 57 -10.92 3.67 1.93
CA THR A 57 -10.88 2.98 3.23
C THR A 57 -10.40 1.56 2.98
N HIS A 58 -9.67 0.97 3.91
CA HIS A 58 -9.08 -0.36 3.73
C HIS A 58 -10.10 -1.38 3.19
N ASP A 59 -11.38 -1.19 3.54
CA ASP A 59 -12.55 -1.94 3.10
C ASP A 59 -12.87 -1.84 1.59
N GLU A 60 -12.48 -0.77 0.90
CA GLU A 60 -12.73 -0.56 -0.54
C GLU A 60 -11.66 -1.20 -1.44
N VAL A 61 -10.48 -1.52 -0.90
CA VAL A 61 -9.36 -2.12 -1.65
C VAL A 61 -9.19 -3.60 -1.30
N ASP A 62 -9.58 -3.99 -0.09
CA ASP A 62 -9.48 -5.37 0.38
C ASP A 62 -10.74 -6.18 0.03
N GLN A 63 -10.59 -7.15 -0.88
CA GLN A 63 -11.68 -8.05 -1.27
C GLN A 63 -11.90 -9.20 -0.27
N ARG A 64 -11.05 -9.32 0.76
CA ARG A 64 -11.18 -10.42 1.73
C ARG A 64 -12.45 -10.24 2.56
N PRO A 65 -13.19 -11.33 2.84
CA PRO A 65 -14.37 -11.25 3.68
C PRO A 65 -13.96 -10.78 5.09
N GLN A 66 -14.55 -9.67 5.53
CA GLN A 66 -14.38 -9.17 6.89
C GLN A 66 -15.18 -10.05 7.85
N PRO A 67 -14.59 -10.51 8.98
CA PRO A 67 -15.33 -11.28 9.97
C PRO A 67 -16.28 -10.36 10.76
N GLU A 68 -17.33 -10.96 11.31
CA GLU A 68 -18.26 -10.25 12.22
C GLU A 68 -17.60 -10.10 13.59
N TYR A 69 -17.69 -8.92 14.19
CA TYR A 69 -17.11 -8.63 15.50
C TYR A 69 -18.18 -8.23 16.52
N GLU A 70 -17.98 -8.68 17.75
CA GLU A 70 -18.78 -8.27 18.90
C GLU A 70 -17.86 -7.69 19.96
N MET A 71 -18.13 -6.44 20.38
CA MET A 71 -17.33 -5.73 21.37
C MET A 71 -18.05 -5.69 22.72
N HIS A 72 -17.41 -6.24 23.75
CA HIS A 72 -17.90 -6.26 25.13
C HIS A 72 -17.01 -5.38 26.00
N TYR A 73 -17.62 -4.38 26.64
CA TYR A 73 -16.93 -3.48 27.56
C TYR A 73 -17.16 -3.93 29.00
N LYS A 74 -16.10 -4.20 29.76
CA LYS A 74 -16.20 -4.66 31.15
C LYS A 74 -15.64 -3.59 32.09
N GLN A 75 -16.48 -3.17 33.02
CA GLN A 75 -16.11 -2.24 34.08
C GLN A 75 -15.96 -2.99 35.38
N ARG A 76 -14.85 -2.80 36.07
CA ARG A 76 -14.66 -3.27 37.44
C ARG A 76 -15.28 -2.26 38.40
N ILE A 77 -16.49 -2.55 38.85
CA ILE A 77 -17.19 -1.73 39.84
C ILE A 77 -16.91 -2.30 41.23
N THR A 78 -16.36 -1.47 42.12
CA THR A 78 -16.11 -1.81 43.52
C THR A 78 -17.27 -1.35 44.41
N THR A 79 -17.26 -1.78 45.68
CA THR A 79 -18.28 -1.31 46.64
C THR A 79 -18.19 0.19 46.91
N GLU A 80 -17.01 0.80 46.81
CA GLU A 80 -16.84 2.25 46.94
C GLU A 80 -17.56 3.01 45.82
N ASP A 81 -17.50 2.49 44.58
CA ASP A 81 -18.19 3.07 43.43
C ASP A 81 -19.72 3.06 43.60
N VAL A 82 -20.29 1.97 44.14
CA VAL A 82 -21.75 1.82 44.28
C VAL A 82 -22.28 2.47 45.54
N PHE A 83 -21.59 2.27 46.68
CA PHE A 83 -22.08 2.68 47.99
C PHE A 83 -21.69 4.11 48.36
N LEU A 84 -20.46 4.51 48.04
CA LEU A 84 -19.93 5.84 48.38
C LEU A 84 -19.91 6.80 47.19
N GLN A 85 -20.11 6.29 45.96
CA GLN A 85 -20.08 7.06 44.72
C GLN A 85 -18.79 7.88 44.52
N MET A 86 -17.66 7.46 45.12
CA MET A 86 -16.40 8.23 45.10
C MET A 86 -15.44 7.84 43.97
N GLY A 87 -15.59 6.66 43.35
CA GLY A 87 -14.62 6.20 42.35
C GLY A 87 -14.77 6.82 40.97
N ASN A 88 -15.63 7.84 40.80
CA ASN A 88 -15.77 8.66 39.59
C ASN A 88 -15.95 7.86 38.29
N LYS A 89 -16.44 6.62 38.38
CA LYS A 89 -16.74 5.77 37.22
C LYS A 89 -18.02 6.23 36.55
N ASN A 90 -18.02 6.20 35.23
CA ASN A 90 -19.16 6.55 34.39
C ASN A 90 -19.45 5.41 33.40
N PRO A 91 -20.64 5.33 32.79
CA PRO A 91 -20.97 4.30 31.80
C PRO A 91 -20.25 4.48 30.46
N SER A 92 -19.27 5.39 30.37
CA SER A 92 -18.47 5.57 29.17
C SER A 92 -17.46 4.43 29.02
N SER A 93 -17.09 4.14 27.77
CA SER A 93 -15.96 3.26 27.45
C SER A 93 -14.66 3.72 28.11
N ALA A 94 -14.52 5.02 28.41
CA ALA A 94 -13.36 5.58 29.10
C ALA A 94 -13.14 5.04 30.53
N SER A 95 -14.20 4.53 31.18
CA SER A 95 -14.11 3.96 32.54
C SER A 95 -13.94 2.43 32.53
N CYS A 96 -13.90 1.78 31.36
CA CYS A 96 -13.76 0.33 31.22
C CYS A 96 -12.29 -0.08 31.28
N GLU A 97 -11.99 -1.09 32.08
CA GLU A 97 -10.64 -1.66 32.17
C GLU A 97 -10.39 -2.68 31.06
N ASP A 98 -11.42 -3.47 30.71
CA ASP A 98 -11.26 -4.54 29.73
C ASP A 98 -12.20 -4.33 28.53
N LEU A 99 -11.62 -4.37 27.33
CA LEU A 99 -12.31 -4.49 26.05
C LEU A 99 -12.14 -5.93 25.54
N VAL A 100 -13.24 -6.67 25.47
CA VAL A 100 -13.24 -8.04 24.94
C VAL A 100 -13.85 -8.02 23.55
N VAL A 101 -13.09 -8.47 22.56
CA VAL A 101 -13.52 -8.54 21.17
C VAL A 101 -13.68 -10.01 20.78
N SER A 102 -14.91 -10.42 20.52
CA SER A 102 -15.21 -11.71 19.89
C SER A 102 -15.26 -11.50 18.38
N TYR A 103 -14.74 -12.46 17.62
CA TYR A 103 -14.82 -12.44 16.16
C TYR A 103 -15.35 -13.77 15.64
N TYR A 104 -16.20 -13.69 14.62
CA TYR A 104 -16.79 -14.83 13.94
C TYR A 104 -16.33 -14.83 12.49
N THR A 105 -15.57 -15.86 12.09
CA THR A 105 -15.23 -16.08 10.69
C THR A 105 -16.35 -16.85 10.00
N THR A 106 -16.85 -16.34 8.88
CA THR A 106 -17.86 -17.00 8.02
C THR A 106 -17.25 -18.13 7.16
N SER A 107 -16.11 -18.71 7.56
CA SER A 107 -15.52 -19.85 6.84
C SER A 107 -16.13 -21.17 7.31
N ASN A 108 -17.28 -21.51 6.74
CA ASN A 108 -17.81 -22.87 6.72
C ASN A 108 -17.18 -23.65 5.54
N ASN A 109 -16.52 -24.76 5.89
CA ASN A 109 -16.00 -25.82 5.02
C ASN A 109 -14.70 -25.54 4.25
N THR A 110 -13.58 -25.84 4.90
CA THR A 110 -12.37 -26.32 4.21
C THR A 110 -12.67 -27.69 3.58
N SER A 111 -13.29 -27.71 2.40
CA SER A 111 -13.17 -28.83 1.47
C SER A 111 -12.14 -28.46 0.42
N GLN A 112 -11.14 -29.33 0.33
CA GLN A 112 -9.98 -29.25 -0.56
C GLN A 112 -10.35 -28.93 -2.00
N LEU A 113 -9.48 -28.19 -2.68
CA LEU A 113 -8.88 -28.51 -3.98
C LEU A 113 -7.60 -27.67 -4.18
#